data_AF-A0A8S9JPP7-F1
#
_entry.id   AF-A0A8S9JPP7-F1
#
_cell.length_a   1.000
_cell.length_b   1.000
_cell.length_c   1.000
_cell.angle_alpha   90.00
_cell.angle_beta   90.00
_cell.angle_gamma   90.00
#
_symmetry.space_group_name_H-M   'P 1'
#
loop_
_entity.id
_entity.type
_entity.pdbx_description
1 polymer ?
#
loop_
_entity_poly.entity_id
_entity_poly.type
_entity_poly.pdbx_seq_one_letter_code
_entity_poly.pdbx_strand_id
1 'polypeptide(L)'
;MQADDYDLEESGKKLNAFELIASSSTANLAGLFGNFVTPDHCDQFVSDENPAEIMVKVVEVAKKMNLRIAKKKERAVKLEGPQGVANIVVKIRRLTDELVMVEMKNKQRDVGIVWADELRQKLRRLINQPVNRVPDKP
;
A
#
# COMPACT_ATOMS: atom_id res chain seq x y z
N MET A 1 -1.86 -23.06 -3.99
CA MET A 1 -1.43 -21.80 -3.35
C MET A 1 -2.67 -21.12 -2.79
N GLN A 2 -2.65 -20.67 -1.53
CA GLN A 2 -3.81 -20.06 -0.88
C GLN A 2 -4.01 -18.63 -1.42
N ALA A 3 -5.26 -18.20 -1.63
CA ALA A 3 -5.62 -16.94 -2.29
C ALA A 3 -4.97 -15.68 -1.67
N ASP A 4 -4.57 -15.75 -0.40
CA ASP A 4 -3.92 -14.66 0.33
C ASP A 4 -2.48 -14.38 -0.08
N ASP A 5 -1.78 -15.34 -0.68
CA ASP A 5 -0.37 -15.21 -1.00
C ASP A 5 -0.10 -14.47 -2.32
N TYR A 6 -1.10 -14.41 -3.21
CA TYR A 6 -1.02 -13.65 -4.48
C TYR A 6 -0.82 -12.16 -4.25
N ASP A 7 -1.46 -11.60 -3.21
CA ASP A 7 -1.27 -10.19 -2.85
C ASP A 7 0.11 -9.88 -2.27
N LEU A 8 0.96 -10.89 -2.05
CA LEU A 8 2.35 -10.72 -1.65
C LEU A 8 3.31 -11.01 -2.80
N GLU A 9 2.85 -11.31 -4.01
CA GLU A 9 3.72 -11.49 -5.17
C GLU A 9 4.44 -10.18 -5.50
N GLU A 10 5.78 -10.24 -5.60
CA GLU A 10 6.61 -9.12 -6.03
C GLU A 10 7.00 -9.29 -7.49
N SER A 11 6.66 -8.28 -8.29
CA SER A 11 7.28 -8.09 -9.60
C SER A 11 8.45 -7.14 -9.41
N GLY A 12 9.68 -7.61 -9.64
CA GLY A 12 10.89 -6.76 -9.62
C GLY A 12 10.92 -5.72 -10.76
N LYS A 13 9.88 -5.66 -11.59
CA LYS A 13 9.75 -4.76 -12.73
C LYS A 13 9.20 -3.41 -12.29
N LYS A 14 9.56 -2.36 -13.04
CA LYS A 14 8.91 -1.04 -12.94
C LYS A 14 7.46 -1.15 -13.38
N LEU A 15 6.56 -0.51 -12.63
CA LEU A 15 5.15 -0.38 -12.94
C LEU A 15 4.99 0.46 -14.20
N ASN A 16 4.32 -0.07 -15.21
CA ASN A 16 4.04 0.68 -16.43
C ASN A 16 2.76 1.54 -16.30
N ALA A 17 2.51 2.41 -17.28
CA ALA A 17 1.36 3.31 -17.27
C ALA A 17 -0.01 2.58 -17.31
N PHE A 18 -0.12 1.48 -18.05
CA PHE A 18 -1.35 0.68 -18.09
C PHE A 18 -1.61 -0.03 -16.76
N GLU A 19 -0.56 -0.53 -16.10
CA GLU A 19 -0.64 -1.10 -14.75
C GLU A 19 -1.08 -0.06 -13.72
N LEU A 20 -0.59 1.19 -13.82
CA LEU A 20 -1.00 2.30 -12.96
C LEU A 20 -2.48 2.67 -13.14
N ILE A 21 -2.94 2.73 -14.39
CA ILE A 21 -4.34 3.04 -14.70
C ILE A 21 -5.24 1.90 -14.19
N ALA A 22 -4.84 0.65 -14.43
CA ALA A 22 -5.58 -0.53 -13.98
C ALA A 22 -5.65 -0.64 -12.45
N SER A 23 -4.68 -0.07 -11.72
CA SER A 23 -4.70 -0.03 -10.25
C SER A 23 -5.55 1.10 -9.68
N SER A 24 -6.08 2.01 -10.50
CA SER A 24 -6.92 3.12 -10.04
C SER A 24 -8.24 2.62 -9.46
N SER A 25 -8.68 3.23 -8.35
CA SER A 25 -9.98 2.95 -7.75
C SER A 25 -11.15 3.24 -8.70
N THR A 26 -11.01 4.18 -9.63
CA THR A 26 -12.05 4.54 -10.61
C THR A 26 -12.26 3.51 -11.71
N ALA A 27 -11.25 2.67 -11.97
CA ALA A 27 -11.35 1.55 -12.91
C ALA A 27 -11.83 0.25 -12.22
N ASN A 28 -12.04 0.28 -10.90
CA ASN A 28 -12.43 -0.88 -10.13
C ASN A 28 -13.97 -1.05 -10.11
N LEU A 29 -14.46 -2.08 -10.79
CA LEU A 29 -15.89 -2.41 -10.85
C LEU A 29 -16.35 -3.35 -9.72
N ALA A 30 -15.47 -3.75 -8.78
CA ALA A 30 -15.82 -4.66 -7.68
C ALA A 30 -17.01 -4.16 -6.85
N GLY A 31 -17.17 -2.84 -6.73
CA GLY A 31 -18.30 -2.23 -6.02
C GLY A 31 -19.68 -2.55 -6.62
N LEU A 32 -19.77 -2.92 -7.90
CA LEU A 32 -21.02 -3.37 -8.52
C LEU A 32 -21.47 -4.74 -7.99
N PHE A 33 -20.53 -5.53 -7.46
CA PHE A 33 -20.79 -6.88 -6.96
C PHE A 33 -21.10 -6.90 -5.44
N GLY A 34 -21.27 -5.73 -4.81
CA GLY A 34 -21.82 -5.58 -3.46
C GLY A 34 -21.25 -6.55 -2.43
N ASN A 35 -22.12 -7.30 -1.74
CA ASN A 35 -21.74 -8.19 -0.64
C ASN A 35 -20.90 -9.41 -1.04
N PHE A 36 -20.71 -9.69 -2.33
CA PHE A 36 -19.94 -10.84 -2.81
C PHE A 36 -18.44 -10.57 -2.87
N VAL A 37 -18.03 -9.29 -2.92
CA VAL A 37 -16.63 -8.86 -2.97
C VAL A 37 -16.48 -7.67 -2.04
N THR A 38 -15.63 -7.77 -1.01
CA THR A 38 -15.21 -6.58 -0.25
C THR A 38 -14.54 -5.62 -1.22
N PRO A 39 -15.03 -4.38 -1.37
CA PRO A 39 -14.31 -3.39 -2.16
C PRO A 39 -12.92 -3.27 -1.55
N ASP A 40 -11.89 -3.59 -2.33
CA ASP A 40 -10.52 -3.33 -1.94
C ASP A 40 -10.40 -1.82 -1.77
N HIS A 41 -10.45 -1.36 -0.52
CA HIS A 41 -9.98 -0.02 -0.17
C HIS A 41 -8.47 -0.05 -0.36
N CYS A 42 -8.05 0.30 -1.57
CA CYS A 42 -6.65 0.43 -1.95
C CYS A 42 -6.28 1.90 -1.85
N ASP A 43 -5.58 2.24 -0.78
CA ASP A 43 -4.94 3.54 -0.67
C ASP A 43 -3.55 3.49 -1.27
N GLN A 44 -3.22 4.50 -2.08
CA GLN A 44 -1.96 4.57 -2.79
C GLN A 44 -1.31 5.94 -2.57
N PHE A 45 0.02 5.95 -2.43
CA PHE A 45 0.80 7.18 -2.47
C PHE A 45 2.17 6.95 -3.13
N VAL A 46 2.78 8.03 -3.60
CA VAL A 46 4.12 8.01 -4.19
C VAL A 46 5.13 8.46 -3.15
N SER A 47 6.30 7.82 -3.12
CA SER A 47 7.44 8.18 -2.28
C SER A 47 8.71 8.18 -3.11
N ASP A 48 9.65 9.05 -2.76
CA ASP A 48 11.04 9.10 -3.25
C ASP A 48 12.01 8.41 -2.28
N GLU A 49 11.52 7.87 -1.15
CA GLU A 49 12.34 7.14 -0.19
C GLU A 49 12.72 5.74 -0.69
N ASN A 50 13.80 5.19 -0.12
CA ASN A 50 14.23 3.84 -0.44
C ASN A 50 13.19 2.79 0.02
N PRO A 51 12.87 1.76 -0.81
CA PRO A 51 11.93 0.70 -0.42
C PRO A 51 12.21 0.05 0.94
N ALA A 52 13.49 -0.16 1.28
CA ALA A 52 13.88 -0.76 2.54
C ALA A 52 13.58 0.16 3.74
N GLU A 53 13.79 1.48 3.59
CA GLU A 53 13.49 2.48 4.61
C GLU A 53 11.98 2.62 4.84
N ILE A 54 11.20 2.64 3.75
CA ILE A 54 9.73 2.59 3.81
C ILE A 54 9.29 1.34 4.57
N MET A 55 9.83 0.17 4.23
CA MET A 55 9.48 -1.09 4.90
C MET A 55 9.83 -1.09 6.39
N VAL A 56 10.97 -0.52 6.78
CA VAL A 56 11.33 -0.33 8.20
C VAL A 56 10.29 0.55 8.90
N LYS A 57 9.95 1.71 8.33
CA LYS A 57 8.94 2.63 8.89
C LYS A 57 7.56 1.99 8.98
N VAL A 58 7.11 1.24 7.96
CA VAL A 58 5.84 0.49 8.00
C VAL A 58 5.83 -0.50 9.17
N VAL A 59 6.91 -1.27 9.35
CA VAL A 59 7.03 -2.24 10.45
C VAL A 59 7.04 -1.56 11.82
N GLU A 60 7.75 -0.45 11.97
CA GLU A 60 7.79 0.31 13.23
C GLU A 60 6.42 0.88 13.60
N VAL A 61 5.72 1.47 12.63
CA VAL A 61 4.38 2.01 12.83
C VAL A 61 3.39 0.90 13.17
N ALA A 62 3.44 -0.22 12.44
CA ALA A 62 2.60 -1.38 12.71
C ALA A 62 2.79 -1.92 14.15
N LYS A 63 4.04 -2.03 14.61
CA LYS A 63 4.33 -2.43 16.00
C LYS A 63 3.76 -1.45 17.03
N LYS A 64 3.90 -0.13 16.80
CA LYS A 64 3.33 0.91 17.67
C LYS A 64 1.79 0.86 17.72
N MET A 65 1.17 0.35 16.67
CA MET A 65 -0.27 0.13 16.58
C MET A 65 -0.70 -1.26 17.08
N ASN A 66 0.20 -2.07 17.66
CA ASN A 66 -0.06 -3.45 18.08
C ASN A 66 -0.58 -4.36 16.94
N LEU A 67 -0.21 -4.06 15.69
CA LEU A 67 -0.47 -4.94 14.55
C LEU A 67 0.59 -6.04 14.49
N ARG A 68 0.15 -7.28 14.28
CA ARG A 68 1.01 -8.44 14.08
C ARG A 68 1.51 -8.48 12.64
N ILE A 69 2.80 -8.75 12.45
CA ILE A 69 3.35 -9.03 11.11
C ILE A 69 3.06 -10.50 10.80
N ALA A 70 2.07 -10.77 9.96
CA ALA A 70 1.68 -12.13 9.59
C ALA A 70 2.64 -12.72 8.55
N LYS A 71 3.11 -11.89 7.60
CA LYS A 71 4.09 -12.28 6.59
C LYS A 71 4.85 -11.05 6.10
N LYS A 72 6.14 -11.22 5.81
CA LYS A 72 7.01 -10.15 5.29
C LYS A 72 7.87 -10.69 4.14
N LYS A 73 7.97 -9.90 3.09
CA LYS A 73 8.90 -10.03 1.96
C LYS A 73 9.70 -8.72 1.84
N GLU A 74 10.54 -8.60 0.82
CA GLU A 74 11.40 -7.43 0.62
C GLU A 74 10.58 -6.13 0.47
N ARG A 75 9.50 -6.18 -0.30
CA ARG A 75 8.65 -5.06 -0.71
C ARG A 75 7.17 -5.29 -0.45
N ALA A 76 6.81 -6.35 0.27
CA ALA A 76 5.43 -6.60 0.69
C ALA A 76 5.35 -7.06 2.14
N VAL A 77 4.35 -6.60 2.88
CA VAL A 77 4.07 -7.04 4.25
C VAL A 77 2.58 -7.20 4.47
N LYS A 78 2.20 -8.32 5.10
CA LYS A 78 0.84 -8.60 5.60
C LYS A 78 0.80 -8.31 7.09
N LEU A 79 -0.11 -7.44 7.49
CA LEU A 79 -0.34 -7.00 8.85
C LEU A 79 -1.72 -7.45 9.31
N GLU A 80 -1.80 -7.96 10.54
CA GLU A 80 -3.04 -8.43 11.14
C GLU A 80 -3.33 -7.68 12.44
N GLY A 81 -4.56 -7.18 12.57
CA GLY A 81 -5.05 -6.57 13.80
C GLY A 81 -5.38 -7.61 14.88
N PRO A 82 -5.63 -7.17 16.13
CA PRO A 82 -6.10 -8.04 17.20
C PRO A 82 -7.28 -8.90 16.76
N GLN A 83 -7.28 -10.18 17.12
CA GLN A 83 -8.34 -11.15 16.80
C GLN A 83 -8.68 -11.25 15.30
N GLY A 84 -7.75 -10.87 14.41
CA GLY A 84 -7.95 -10.95 12.96
C GLY A 84 -8.95 -9.92 12.42
N VAL A 85 -9.17 -8.81 13.14
CA VAL A 85 -10.14 -7.76 12.79
C VAL A 85 -9.64 -6.82 11.68
N ALA A 86 -8.33 -6.78 11.46
CA ALA A 86 -7.72 -6.07 10.32
C ALA A 86 -6.81 -7.02 9.55
N ASN A 87 -6.84 -6.93 8.22
CA ASN A 87 -5.94 -7.67 7.33
C ASN A 87 -5.46 -6.71 6.25
N ILE A 88 -4.32 -6.09 6.52
CA ILE A 88 -3.75 -5.02 5.70
C ILE A 88 -2.54 -5.57 4.97
N VAL A 89 -2.50 -5.40 3.66
CA VAL A 89 -1.33 -5.68 2.83
C VAL A 89 -0.73 -4.36 2.38
N VAL A 90 0.54 -4.14 2.71
CA VAL A 90 1.32 -3.02 2.19
C VAL A 90 2.29 -3.55 1.14
N LYS A 91 2.30 -2.95 -0.05
CA LYS A 91 3.14 -3.31 -1.19
C LYS A 91 3.89 -2.09 -1.71
N ILE A 92 5.17 -2.25 -2.03
CA ILE A 92 6.02 -1.20 -2.58
C ILE A 92 6.39 -1.59 -4.01
N ARG A 93 5.89 -0.82 -4.99
CA ARG A 93 6.12 -1.04 -6.42
C ARG A 93 6.96 0.08 -6.99
N ARG A 94 7.95 -0.26 -7.81
CA ARG A 94 8.84 0.74 -8.41
C ARG A 94 8.13 1.47 -9.55
N LEU A 95 8.09 2.80 -9.56
CA LEU A 95 7.56 3.60 -10.67
C LEU A 95 8.69 4.01 -11.62
N THR A 96 9.75 4.61 -11.06
CA THR A 96 10.93 5.07 -11.80
C THR A 96 12.20 4.61 -11.08
N ASP A 97 13.37 5.11 -11.47
CA ASP A 97 14.58 4.82 -10.71
C ASP A 97 14.59 5.46 -9.31
N GLU A 98 13.85 6.56 -9.16
CA GLU A 98 13.82 7.42 -7.98
C GLU A 98 12.50 7.31 -7.20
N LEU A 99 11.42 6.87 -7.85
CA LEU A 99 10.07 6.88 -7.26
C LEU A 99 9.51 5.47 -7.09
N VAL A 100 8.78 5.30 -6.00
CA VAL A 100 7.98 4.10 -5.71
C VAL A 100 6.54 4.46 -5.39
N MET A 101 5.63 3.57 -5.72
CA MET A 101 4.25 3.59 -5.29
C MET A 101 4.08 2.64 -4.10
N VAL A 102 3.54 3.14 -3.01
CA VAL A 102 3.13 2.34 -1.86
C VAL A 102 1.64 2.10 -1.96
N GLU A 103 1.25 0.84 -2.07
CA GLU A 103 -0.15 0.39 -2.11
C GLU A 103 -0.51 -0.23 -0.76
N MET A 104 -1.65 0.16 -0.21
CA MET A 104 -2.19 -0.37 1.04
C MET A 104 -3.59 -0.91 0.77
N LYS A 105 -3.75 -2.23 0.82
CA LYS A 105 -5.03 -2.91 0.65
C LYS A 105 -5.54 -3.41 2.00
N ASN A 106 -6.78 -3.08 2.35
CA ASN A 106 -7.48 -3.73 3.45
C ASN A 106 -8.51 -4.73 2.92
N LYS A 107 -8.41 -5.99 3.37
CA LYS A 107 -9.30 -7.08 2.93
C LYS A 107 -10.56 -7.26 3.78
N GLN A 108 -10.83 -6.36 4.73
CA GLN A 108 -11.86 -6.57 5.75
C GLN A 108 -12.82 -5.39 5.88
N ARG A 109 -14.09 -5.67 6.22
CA ARG A 109 -15.15 -4.65 6.35
C ARG A 109 -15.10 -3.90 7.69
N ASP A 110 -15.63 -2.68 7.64
CA ASP A 110 -15.99 -1.80 8.76
C ASP A 110 -14.88 -1.51 9.78
N VAL A 111 -14.62 -2.42 10.72
CA VAL A 111 -13.66 -2.18 11.82
C VAL A 111 -12.21 -2.17 11.31
N GLY A 112 -11.91 -2.94 10.27
CA GLY A 112 -10.57 -3.00 9.66
C GLY A 112 -10.13 -1.69 9.00
N ILE A 113 -11.09 -0.87 8.54
CA ILE A 113 -10.81 0.38 7.81
C ILE A 113 -10.09 1.39 8.70
N VAL A 114 -10.51 1.50 9.97
CA VAL A 114 -9.89 2.42 10.94
C VAL A 114 -8.39 2.16 11.10
N TRP A 115 -7.97 0.90 11.08
CA TRP A 115 -6.55 0.52 11.19
C TRP A 115 -5.77 0.88 9.93
N ALA A 116 -6.35 0.68 8.76
CA ALA A 116 -5.72 1.05 7.49
C ALA A 116 -5.57 2.57 7.39
N ASP A 117 -6.60 3.32 7.77
CA ASP A 117 -6.59 4.79 7.82
C ASP A 117 -5.57 5.33 8.83
N GLU A 118 -5.51 4.77 10.05
CA GLU A 118 -4.53 5.19 11.04
C GLU A 118 -3.09 4.89 10.59
N LEU A 119 -2.85 3.72 10.00
CA LEU A 119 -1.56 3.35 9.44
C LEU A 119 -1.15 4.35 8.34
N ARG A 120 -2.08 4.66 7.41
CA ARG A 120 -1.87 5.65 6.36
C ARG A 120 -1.54 7.02 6.95
N GLN A 121 -2.28 7.48 7.95
CA GLN A 121 -2.06 8.78 8.59
C GLN A 121 -0.65 8.90 9.17
N LYS A 122 -0.16 7.84 9.83
CA LYS A 122 1.20 7.81 10.39
C LYS A 122 2.30 7.73 9.32
N LEU A 123 1.98 7.19 8.14
CA LEU A 123 2.89 7.09 7.00
C LEU A 123 2.87 8.31 6.07
N ARG A 124 2.02 9.33 6.31
CA ARG A 124 1.89 10.53 5.45
C ARG A 124 3.21 11.27 5.20
N ARG A 125 4.19 11.17 6.10
CA ARG A 125 5.51 11.80 5.94
C ARG A 125 6.34 11.19 4.80
N LEU A 126 5.97 10.00 4.34
CA LEU A 126 6.58 9.31 3.20
C LEU A 126 6.09 9.83 1.85
N ILE A 127 5.01 10.61 1.83
CA ILE A 127 4.42 11.10 0.59
C ILE A 127 5.40 12.09 -0.03
N ASN A 128 5.85 11.77 -1.25
CA ASN A 128 6.69 12.62 -2.05
C ASN A 128 6.02 13.99 -2.20
N GLN A 129 6.75 15.05 -1.86
CA GLN A 129 6.32 16.41 -2.13
C GLN A 129 6.90 16.84 -3.47
N PRO A 130 6.06 17.23 -4.46
CA PRO A 130 6.58 17.69 -5.73
C PRO A 130 7.48 18.91 -5.47
N VAL A 131 8.78 18.75 -5.70
CA VAL A 131 9.70 19.87 -5.73
C VAL A 131 9.30 20.69 -6.94
N ASN A 132 8.65 21.84 -6.72
CA ASN A 132 8.46 22.84 -7.76
C ASN A 132 9.86 23.33 -8.16
N ARG A 133 10.51 22.62 -9.09
CA ARG A 133 11.69 23.12 -9.77
C ARG A 133 11.21 24.25 -10.67
N VAL A 134 11.31 25.48 -10.17
CA VAL A 134 11.24 26.66 -11.03
C VAL A 134 12.38 26.49 -12.04
N PRO A 135 12.11 26.48 -13.35
CA PRO A 135 13.18 26.39 -14.33
C PRO A 135 14.13 27.56 -14.10
N ASP A 136 15.44 27.28 -14.03
CA ASP A 136 16.44 28.33 -14.00
C ASP A 136 16.20 29.26 -15.19
N LYS A 137 16.06 30.55 -14.89
CA LYS A 137 15.81 31.58 -15.89
C LYS A 137 17.02 31.58 -16.86
N PRO A 138 16.79 31.61 -18.19
CA PRO A 138 17.86 31.65 -19.18
C PRO A 138 18.76 32.87 -19.02
#